data_AF-A0A9E3RRZ0-F1
#
_entry.id   AF-A0A9E3RRZ0-F1
#
_cell.length_a   1.000
_cell.length_b   1.000
_cell.length_c   1.000
_cell.angle_alpha   90.00
_cell.angle_beta   90.00
_cell.angle_gamma   90.00
#
_symmetry.space_group_name_H-M   'P 1'
#
loop_
_entity.id
_entity.type
_entity.pdbx_description
1 polymer ?
#
loop_
_entity_poly.entity_id
_entity_poly.type
_entity_poly.pdbx_seq_one_letter_code
_entity_poly.pdbx_strand_id
1 'polypeptide(L)'
;MKRFSRERLAAWAVVVLALALLVFGTVHTHQVFDPTVEEFGMVAFMKLPDWQMVIDSTFGGVTRKDGKLYSTYDRAESRGKRACPT
;
A
#
# COMPACT_ATOMS: atom_id res chain seq x y z
N MET A 1 -15.03 43.63 2.49
CA MET A 1 -15.34 42.52 1.58
C MET A 1 -14.14 41.74 1.02
N LYS A 2 -12.91 42.28 0.90
CA LYS A 2 -11.74 41.52 0.37
C LYS A 2 -11.22 40.40 1.28
N ARG A 3 -11.41 40.50 2.61
CA ARG A 3 -10.91 39.53 3.60
C ARG A 3 -11.64 38.17 3.53
N PHE A 4 -12.96 38.22 3.44
CA PHE A 4 -13.84 37.05 3.31
C PHE A 4 -13.56 36.20 2.06
N SER A 5 -13.17 36.85 0.96
CA SER A 5 -12.79 36.17 -0.29
C SER A 5 -11.45 35.43 -0.18
N ARG A 6 -10.48 35.97 0.56
CA ARG A 6 -9.16 35.33 0.78
C ARG A 6 -9.26 34.13 1.72
N GLU A 7 -10.07 34.22 2.77
CA GLU A 7 -10.31 33.11 3.69
C GLU A 7 -11.01 31.94 2.98
N ARG A 8 -11.98 32.24 2.12
CA ARG A 8 -12.68 31.21 1.34
C ARG A 8 -11.76 30.53 0.31
N LEU A 9 -10.84 31.28 -0.30
CA LEU A 9 -9.80 30.72 -1.17
C LEU A 9 -8.83 29.81 -0.41
N ALA A 10 -8.39 30.23 0.78
CA ALA A 10 -7.53 29.40 1.62
C ALA A 10 -8.22 28.10 2.05
N ALA A 11 -9.49 28.18 2.44
CA ALA A 11 -10.29 27.00 2.79
C ALA A 11 -10.40 26.01 1.63
N TRP A 12 -10.69 26.51 0.41
CA TRP A 12 -10.72 25.67 -0.79
C TRP A 12 -9.36 25.07 -1.12
N ALA A 13 -8.27 25.82 -0.96
CA ALA A 13 -6.93 25.29 -1.19
C ALA A 13 -6.60 24.11 -0.25
N VAL A 14 -7.00 24.19 1.02
CA VAL A 14 -6.82 23.10 1.98
C VAL A 14 -7.66 21.87 1.60
N VAL A 15 -8.91 22.06 1.18
CA VAL A 15 -9.78 20.96 0.75
C VAL A 15 -9.22 20.27 -0.49
N VAL A 16 -8.77 21.04 -1.48
CA VAL A 16 -8.17 20.50 -2.71
C VAL A 16 -6.88 19.74 -2.39
N LEU A 17 -6.04 20.26 -1.49
CA LEU A 17 -4.82 19.58 -1.05
C LEU A 17 -5.15 18.26 -0.34
N ALA A 18 -6.14 18.25 0.55
CA ALA A 18 -6.58 17.04 1.24
C ALA A 18 -7.10 15.98 0.26
N LEU A 19 -7.90 16.39 -0.73
CA LEU A 19 -8.38 15.49 -1.79
C LEU A 19 -7.21 14.94 -2.62
N ALA A 20 -6.24 15.77 -2.96
CA ALA A 20 -5.05 15.33 -3.70
C ALA A 20 -4.24 14.29 -2.92
N LEU A 21 -4.06 14.48 -1.61
CA LEU A 21 -3.36 13.51 -0.75
C LEU A 21 -4.11 12.18 -0.62
N LEU A 22 -5.44 12.22 -0.50
CA LEU A 22 -6.27 11.01 -0.47
C LEU A 22 -6.16 10.21 -1.77
N VAL A 23 -6.23 10.89 -2.91
CA VAL A 23 -6.08 10.25 -4.23
C VAL A 23 -4.66 9.73 -4.42
N PHE A 24 -3.64 10.44 -3.94
CA PHE A 24 -2.27 9.96 -4.02
C PHE A 24 -2.07 8.66 -3.23
N GLY A 25 -2.64 8.57 -2.02
CA GLY A 25 -2.57 7.37 -1.18
C GLY A 25 -3.24 6.13 -1.81
N THR A 26 -4.28 6.31 -2.64
CA THR A 26 -4.92 5.17 -3.32
C THR A 26 -4.12 4.65 -4.52
N VAL A 27 -3.30 5.50 -5.14
CA VAL A 27 -2.46 5.15 -6.29
C VAL A 27 -1.08 4.64 -5.85
N HIS A 28 -0.65 4.98 -4.65
CA HIS A 28 0.63 4.54 -4.12
C HIS A 28 0.67 3.01 -3.98
N THR A 29 1.79 2.41 -4.40
CA THR A 29 2.01 0.97 -4.34
C THR A 29 3.39 0.65 -3.78
N HIS A 30 3.47 -0.41 -3.00
CA HIS A 30 4.69 -0.92 -2.40
C HIS A 30 5.17 -2.17 -3.12
N GLN A 31 6.48 -2.27 -3.34
CA GLN A 31 7.09 -3.50 -3.85
C GLN A 31 7.27 -4.50 -2.71
N VAL A 32 6.66 -5.68 -2.84
CA VAL A 32 6.80 -6.81 -1.93
C VAL A 32 7.40 -7.97 -2.70
N PHE A 33 8.51 -8.50 -2.19
CA PHE A 33 9.25 -9.61 -2.77
C PHE A 33 8.66 -10.95 -2.31
N ASP A 34 8.57 -11.92 -3.22
CA ASP A 34 8.13 -13.27 -2.86
C ASP A 34 9.37 -14.16 -2.67
N PRO A 35 9.60 -14.73 -1.47
CA PRO A 35 10.72 -15.64 -1.23
C PRO A 35 10.51 -17.03 -1.85
N THR A 36 9.29 -17.38 -2.24
CA THR A 36 8.95 -18.72 -2.77
C THR A 36 9.02 -18.82 -4.29
N VAL A 37 9.01 -17.69 -4.99
CA VAL A 37 9.09 -17.63 -6.45
C VAL A 37 10.52 -17.28 -6.86
N GLU A 38 11.44 -18.25 -6.71
CA GLU A 38 12.72 -18.22 -7.41
C GLU A 38 12.50 -18.59 -8.90
N GLU A 39 11.90 -17.69 -9.67
CA GLU A 39 11.94 -17.81 -11.12
C GLU A 39 13.30 -17.30 -11.62
N PHE A 40 14.20 -18.24 -11.93
CA PHE A 40 15.42 -18.01 -12.72
C PHE A 40 16.45 -17.01 -12.14
N GLY A 41 16.62 -16.96 -10.82
CA GLY A 41 17.63 -16.10 -10.18
C GLY A 41 17.27 -14.60 -10.17
N MET A 42 16.03 -14.24 -10.53
CA MET A 42 15.49 -12.90 -10.38
C MET A 42 14.45 -12.88 -9.28
N VAL A 43 14.61 -11.99 -8.29
CA VAL A 43 13.67 -11.86 -7.19
C VAL A 43 12.33 -11.34 -7.74
N ALA A 44 11.31 -12.20 -7.78
CA ALA A 44 9.97 -11.80 -8.18
C ALA A 44 9.43 -10.78 -7.18
N PHE A 45 9.04 -9.60 -7.68
CA PHE A 45 8.40 -8.57 -6.87
C PHE A 45 7.00 -8.31 -7.40
N MET A 46 6.07 -8.10 -6.49
CA MET A 46 4.73 -7.65 -6.82
C MET A 46 4.44 -6.31 -6.19
N LYS A 47 3.66 -5.49 -6.88
CA LYS A 47 3.22 -4.19 -6.40
C LYS A 47 1.91 -4.37 -5.66
N LEU A 48 1.92 -4.08 -4.36
CA LEU A 48 0.72 -4.05 -3.53
C LEU A 48 0.24 -2.61 -3.36
N PRO A 49 -1.06 -2.33 -3.49
CA PRO A 49 -1.62 -1.07 -3.04
C PRO A 49 -1.62 -0.95 -1.52
N ASP A 50 -1.64 0.28 -1.01
CA ASP A 50 -1.61 0.58 0.43
C ASP A 50 -2.70 -0.14 1.23
N TRP A 51 -3.92 -0.25 0.70
CA TRP A 51 -5.01 -0.96 1.39
C TRP A 51 -4.68 -2.45 1.62
N GLN A 52 -3.98 -3.08 0.68
CA GLN A 52 -3.58 -4.48 0.81
C GLN A 52 -2.40 -4.62 1.77
N MET A 53 -1.48 -3.66 1.78
CA MET A 53 -0.42 -3.57 2.78
C MET A 53 -0.98 -3.47 4.22
N VAL A 54 -2.05 -2.71 4.43
CA VAL A 54 -2.71 -2.64 5.75
C VAL A 54 -3.26 -4.00 6.18
N ILE A 55 -3.96 -4.69 5.28
CA ILE A 55 -4.48 -6.04 5.54
C ILE A 55 -3.33 -6.99 5.87
N ASP A 56 -2.30 -7.02 5.03
CA ASP A 56 -1.18 -7.93 5.23
C ASP A 56 -0.40 -7.61 6.50
N SER A 57 -0.24 -6.34 6.87
CA SER A 57 0.39 -5.96 8.15
C SER A 57 -0.41 -6.43 9.36
N THR A 58 -1.73 -6.51 9.24
CA THR A 58 -2.63 -6.96 10.31
C THR A 58 -2.55 -8.47 10.52
N PHE A 59 -2.37 -9.24 9.44
CA PHE A 59 -2.36 -10.70 9.45
C PHE A 59 -0.96 -11.33 9.35
N GLY A 60 0.11 -10.53 9.50
CA GLY A 60 1.48 -11.03 9.36
C GLY A 60 1.84 -11.50 7.95
N GLY A 61 1.12 -10.99 6.93
CA GLY A 61 1.24 -11.30 5.52
C GLY A 61 2.45 -10.70 4.80
N VAL A 62 3.11 -9.73 5.42
CA VAL A 62 4.35 -9.10 4.95
C VAL A 62 5.31 -8.97 6.13
N THR A 63 6.57 -9.31 5.91
CA THR A 63 7.66 -9.12 6.86
C THR A 63 8.71 -8.19 6.27
N ARG A 64 9.38 -7.40 7.11
CA ARG A 64 10.47 -6.53 6.69
C ARG A 64 11.80 -7.17 7.05
N LYS A 65 12.64 -7.42 6.05
CA LYS A 65 14.00 -7.95 6.22
C LYS A 65 14.97 -7.11 5.38
N ASP A 66 16.08 -6.68 5.96
CA ASP A 66 17.13 -5.89 5.28
C ASP A 66 16.60 -4.67 4.51
N GLY A 67 15.62 -3.97 5.09
CA GLY A 67 15.00 -2.81 4.48
C GLY A 67 13.97 -3.10 3.38
N LYS A 68 13.82 -4.35 2.95
CA LYS A 68 12.87 -4.81 1.92
C LYS A 68 11.65 -5.48 2.53
N LEU A 69 10.52 -5.44 1.82
CA LEU A 69 9.28 -6.09 2.21
C LEU A 69 9.19 -7.46 1.53
N TYR A 70 8.94 -8.51 2.30
CA TYR A 70 8.81 -9.88 1.82
C TYR A 70 7.43 -10.42 2.15
N SER A 71 6.81 -11.13 1.20
CA SER A 71 5.60 -11.90 1.46
C SER A 71 5.92 -13.06 2.39
N THR A 72 5.03 -13.35 3.33
CA THR A 72 5.13 -14.53 4.21
C THR A 72 4.37 -15.74 3.67
N TYR A 73 3.65 -15.57 2.55
CA TYR A 73 2.85 -16.61 1.91
C TYR A 73 2.93 -16.50 0.38
N ASP A 74 2.67 -17.61 -0.31
CA ASP A 74 2.58 -17.63 -1.78
C ASP A 74 1.31 -16.87 -2.24
N ARG A 75 1.51 -15.82 -3.03
CA ARG A 75 0.46 -14.95 -3.56
C ARG A 75 -0.07 -15.38 -4.93
N ALA A 76 0.62 -16.28 -5.62
CA ALA A 76 0.19 -16.85 -6.90
C ALA A 76 -0.90 -17.91 -6.72
N GLU A 77 -0.96 -18.54 -5.55
CA GLU A 77 -1.96 -19.57 -5.26
C GLU A 77 -3.37 -18.97 -5.04
N SER A 78 -4.38 -19.53 -5.72
CA SER A 78 -5.75 -18.99 -5.73
C SER A 78 -6.34 -18.86 -4.32
N ARG A 79 -7.04 -17.74 -4.08
CA ARG A 79 -7.54 -17.30 -2.76
C ARG A 79 -8.67 -18.21 -2.23
N GLY A 80 -8.33 -19.38 -1.71
CA GLY A 80 -9.19 -20.17 -0.82
C GLY A 80 -9.31 -19.54 0.56
N LYS A 81 -10.12 -20.14 1.46
CA LYS A 81 -10.14 -19.79 2.89
C LYS A 81 -8.77 -20.12 3.49
N ARG A 82 -7.86 -19.16 3.51
CA ARG A 82 -6.53 -19.33 4.13
C ARG A 82 -6.73 -19.31 5.64
N ALA A 83 -6.20 -20.33 6.32
CA ALA A 83 -6.17 -20.35 7.77
C ALA A 83 -5.32 -19.18 8.25
N CYS A 84 -5.83 -18.42 9.22
CA CYS A 84 -5.01 -17.42 9.91
C CYS A 84 -3.82 -18.17 10.54
N PRO A 85 -2.58 -17.69 10.37
CA PRO A 85 -1.45 -18.28 11.08
C PRO A 85 -1.70 -18.12 12.59
N THR A 86 -1.86 -19.24 13.30
CA THR A 86 -1.87 -19.31 14.77
C THR A 86 -0.45 -19.42 15.28
#